data_AF-S7VIN8-F1
#
_entry.id   AF-S7VIN8-F1
#
_cell.length_a   1.000
_cell.length_b   1.000
_cell.length_c   1.000
_cell.angle_alpha   90.00
_cell.angle_beta   90.00
_cell.angle_gamma   90.00
#
_symmetry.space_group_name_H-M   'P 1'
#
loop_
_entity.id
_entity.type
_entity.pdbx_description
1 polymer ?
#
loop_
_entity_poly.entity_id
_entity_poly.type
_entity_poly.pdbx_seq_one_letter_code
_entity_poly.pdbx_strand_id
1 'polypeptide(L)'
;MARELFRFFEGTDLAGFNVLKYDIPLLVEEFLRAGIDFDIEKRNLLDAQKIFFMMEKRNLSSAYKFYCGKTLENAHSAEADTIATYEVFKSQIERYMGQELEDLQGNKIGIMENDMKKIHSLINEKMVDLAGRFVFNDKGEECFNFGKQKGKPIAQVLKEEPGYYDWMMKGDFPLDTKRKLTQVKLRGFNL
;
A
#
# COMPACT_ATOMS: atom_id res chain seq x y z
N MET A 1 22.92 2.53 -12.46
CA MET A 1 21.67 1.77 -12.29
C MET A 1 20.71 2.35 -11.27
N ALA A 2 20.93 2.28 -9.94
CA ALA A 2 19.92 2.72 -8.95
C ALA A 2 19.49 4.20 -9.12
N ARG A 3 20.43 5.13 -9.33
CA ARG A 3 20.10 6.54 -9.60
C ARG A 3 19.40 6.78 -10.94
N GLU A 4 19.61 5.91 -11.93
CA GLU A 4 18.92 6.01 -13.22
C GLU A 4 17.49 5.52 -13.09
N LEU A 5 17.27 4.41 -12.38
CA LEU A 5 15.93 3.91 -12.04
C LEU A 5 15.17 4.93 -11.18
N PHE A 6 15.83 5.55 -10.20
CA PHE A 6 15.21 6.61 -9.39
C PHE A 6 14.69 7.76 -10.27
N ARG A 7 15.51 8.23 -11.23
CA ARG A 7 15.11 9.26 -12.20
C ARG A 7 14.01 8.79 -13.14
N PHE A 8 14.03 7.52 -13.56
CA PHE A 8 12.98 6.94 -14.39
C PHE A 8 11.62 6.97 -13.70
N PHE A 9 11.58 6.73 -12.39
CA PHE A 9 10.37 6.84 -11.60
C PHE A 9 10.01 8.29 -11.22
N GLU A 10 10.80 9.31 -11.54
CA GLU A 10 10.50 10.67 -11.06
C GLU A 10 9.18 11.21 -11.65
N GLY A 11 8.29 11.69 -10.78
CA GLY A 11 6.98 12.21 -11.19
C GLY A 11 5.96 11.17 -11.64
N THR A 12 6.24 9.87 -11.49
CA THR A 12 5.32 8.80 -11.91
C THR A 12 4.46 8.27 -10.76
N ASP A 13 3.22 7.93 -11.08
CA ASP A 13 2.43 7.03 -10.26
C ASP A 13 2.96 5.59 -10.38
N LEU A 14 2.64 4.74 -9.40
CA LEU A 14 3.06 3.33 -9.38
C LEU A 14 1.82 2.45 -9.41
N ALA A 15 1.72 1.62 -10.45
CA ALA A 15 0.60 0.73 -10.66
C ALA A 15 1.07 -0.71 -10.90
N GLY A 16 0.28 -1.68 -10.46
CA GLY A 16 0.56 -3.09 -10.69
C GLY A 16 -0.52 -4.01 -10.12
N PHE A 17 -0.26 -5.31 -10.13
CA PHE A 17 -1.16 -6.32 -9.57
C PHE A 17 -0.51 -6.91 -8.33
N ASN A 18 -1.11 -6.72 -7.14
CA ASN A 18 -0.50 -7.08 -5.85
C ASN A 18 0.74 -6.24 -5.49
N VAL A 19 0.89 -5.10 -6.17
CA VAL A 19 2.09 -4.26 -6.15
C VAL A 19 2.35 -3.64 -4.77
N LEU A 20 1.28 -3.35 -4.02
CA LEU A 20 1.39 -2.78 -2.67
C LEU A 20 1.97 -3.78 -1.66
N LYS A 21 1.77 -5.07 -1.91
CA LYS A 21 2.20 -6.13 -1.00
C LYS A 21 3.62 -6.60 -1.28
N TYR A 22 4.11 -6.45 -2.52
CA TYR A 22 5.38 -7.03 -2.94
C TYR A 22 6.29 -6.02 -3.65
N ASP A 23 5.93 -5.58 -4.85
CA ASP A 23 6.84 -4.85 -5.73
C ASP A 23 7.24 -3.46 -5.18
N ILE A 24 6.28 -2.69 -4.67
CA ILE A 24 6.56 -1.37 -4.06
C ILE A 24 7.40 -1.51 -2.79
N PRO A 25 7.04 -2.39 -1.82
CA PRO A 25 7.90 -2.66 -0.66
C PRO A 25 9.32 -3.05 -1.06
N LEU A 26 9.48 -3.97 -2.02
CA LEU A 26 10.79 -4.39 -2.49
C LEU A 26 11.57 -3.22 -3.10
N LEU A 27 10.95 -2.44 -3.98
CA LEU A 27 11.56 -1.29 -4.62
C LEU A 27 12.04 -0.25 -3.60
N VAL A 28 11.21 0.07 -2.61
CA VAL A 28 11.57 1.01 -1.54
C VAL A 28 12.73 0.48 -0.71
N GLU A 29 12.69 -0.79 -0.30
CA GLU A 29 13.78 -1.40 0.47
C GLU A 29 15.10 -1.38 -0.31
N GLU A 30 15.10 -1.68 -1.61
CA GLU A 30 16.31 -1.66 -2.43
C GLU A 30 16.84 -0.24 -2.66
N PHE A 31 15.98 0.77 -2.81
CA PHE A 31 16.41 2.17 -2.84
C PHE A 31 17.00 2.61 -1.51
N LEU A 32 16.38 2.25 -0.38
CA LEU A 32 16.90 2.58 0.95
C LEU A 32 18.25 1.91 1.20
N ARG A 33 18.45 0.66 0.76
CA ARG A 33 19.77 -0.03 0.80
C ARG A 33 20.83 0.68 -0.04
N ALA A 34 20.42 1.30 -1.15
CA ALA A 34 21.29 2.13 -1.99
C ALA A 34 21.48 3.57 -1.45
N GLY A 35 20.91 3.90 -0.28
CA GLY A 35 20.98 5.24 0.30
C GLY A 35 20.16 6.29 -0.45
N ILE A 36 19.16 5.86 -1.22
CA ILE A 36 18.26 6.72 -1.98
C ILE A 36 16.92 6.79 -1.25
N ASP A 37 16.50 8.01 -0.92
CA ASP A 37 15.19 8.24 -0.31
C ASP A 37 14.10 8.26 -1.38
N PHE A 38 13.48 7.10 -1.61
CA PHE A 38 12.33 6.99 -2.50
C PHE A 38 11.06 7.35 -1.74
N ASP A 39 10.62 8.60 -1.91
CA ASP A 39 9.41 9.13 -1.31
C ASP A 39 8.17 8.68 -2.11
N ILE A 40 7.35 7.84 -1.48
CA ILE A 40 6.11 7.31 -2.04
C ILE A 40 4.88 8.13 -1.63
N GLU A 41 4.99 9.05 -0.67
CA GLU A 41 3.85 9.85 -0.19
C GLU A 41 3.34 10.83 -1.25
N LYS A 42 4.19 11.14 -2.24
CA LYS A 42 3.87 12.06 -3.35
C LYS A 42 3.36 11.35 -4.59
N ARG A 43 3.08 10.05 -4.51
CA ARG A 43 2.73 9.20 -5.65
C ARG A 43 1.39 8.54 -5.40
N ASN A 44 0.58 8.41 -6.45
CA ASN A 44 -0.56 7.53 -6.38
C ASN A 44 -0.07 6.08 -6.52
N LEU A 45 -0.40 5.27 -5.54
CA LEU A 45 -0.18 3.82 -5.54
C LEU A 45 -1.47 3.11 -5.93
N LEU A 46 -1.42 2.35 -7.01
CA LEU A 46 -2.58 1.78 -7.69
C LEU A 46 -2.43 0.26 -7.77
N ASP A 47 -3.28 -0.49 -7.07
CA ASP A 47 -3.23 -1.95 -7.04
C ASP A 47 -4.49 -2.55 -7.65
N ALA A 48 -4.35 -3.07 -8.87
CA ALA A 48 -5.42 -3.70 -9.62
C ALA A 48 -6.00 -4.93 -8.90
N GLN A 49 -5.18 -5.64 -8.11
CA GLN A 49 -5.66 -6.77 -7.30
C GLN A 49 -6.60 -6.27 -6.18
N LYS A 50 -6.24 -5.16 -5.53
CA LYS A 50 -7.03 -4.59 -4.44
C LYS A 50 -8.39 -4.13 -4.95
N ILE A 51 -8.42 -3.42 -6.09
CA ILE A 51 -9.67 -3.04 -6.77
C ILE A 51 -10.50 -4.28 -7.10
N PHE A 52 -9.87 -5.32 -7.66
CA PHE A 52 -10.57 -6.57 -7.97
C PHE A 52 -11.22 -7.20 -6.74
N PHE A 53 -10.54 -7.24 -5.58
CA PHE A 53 -11.10 -7.91 -4.39
C PHE A 53 -12.22 -7.11 -3.73
N MET A 54 -12.18 -5.79 -3.87
CA MET A 54 -13.22 -4.89 -3.36
C MET A 54 -14.48 -4.98 -4.22
N MET A 55 -14.32 -5.02 -5.55
CA MET A 55 -15.45 -5.07 -6.48
C MET A 55 -15.99 -6.49 -6.70
N GLU A 56 -15.13 -7.51 -6.68
CA GLU A 56 -15.48 -8.91 -6.90
C GLU A 56 -15.24 -9.68 -5.60
N LYS A 57 -16.19 -9.56 -4.66
CA LYS A 57 -16.14 -10.17 -3.32
C LYS A 57 -15.73 -11.64 -3.39
N ARG A 58 -14.58 -12.00 -2.82
CA ARG A 58 -14.06 -13.39 -2.77
C ARG A 58 -14.72 -14.23 -1.68
N ASN A 59 -16.04 -14.45 -1.77
CA ASN A 59 -16.78 -15.36 -0.89
C ASN A 59 -17.21 -16.64 -1.63
N LEU A 60 -17.63 -17.67 -0.87
CA LEU A 60 -18.04 -18.98 -1.43
C LEU A 60 -19.14 -18.86 -2.51
N SER A 61 -20.02 -17.86 -2.40
CA SER A 61 -21.07 -17.58 -3.38
C SER A 61 -20.53 -17.03 -4.71
N SER A 62 -19.53 -16.15 -4.68
CA SER A 62 -18.85 -15.64 -5.89
C SER A 62 -17.95 -16.71 -6.52
N ALA A 63 -17.31 -17.53 -5.68
CA ALA A 63 -16.55 -18.71 -6.10
C ALA A 63 -17.45 -19.72 -6.85
N TYR A 64 -18.67 -19.98 -6.38
CA TYR A 64 -19.62 -20.87 -7.06
C TYR A 64 -20.02 -20.35 -8.46
N LYS A 65 -20.15 -19.03 -8.64
CA LYS A 65 -20.43 -18.41 -9.95
C LYS A 65 -19.21 -18.40 -10.88
N PHE A 66 -18.01 -18.24 -10.34
CA PHE A 66 -16.74 -18.17 -11.08
C PHE A 66 -16.20 -19.56 -11.47
N TYR A 67 -16.24 -20.55 -10.57
CA TYR A 67 -15.70 -21.89 -10.80
C TYR A 67 -16.59 -22.80 -11.66
N CYS A 68 -17.85 -22.43 -11.90
CA CYS A 68 -18.77 -23.20 -12.75
C CYS A 68 -18.63 -22.93 -14.28
N GLY A 69 -17.52 -22.34 -14.74
CA GLY A 69 -16.86 -22.96 -15.90
C GLY A 69 -16.20 -22.05 -16.93
N LYS A 70 -14.91 -21.73 -16.71
CA LYS A 70 -13.76 -22.28 -17.47
C LYS A 70 -12.46 -21.50 -17.17
N THR A 71 -11.32 -22.13 -17.47
CA THR A 71 -9.95 -21.74 -17.05
C THR A 71 -9.15 -21.07 -18.18
N LEU A 72 -8.19 -20.21 -17.81
CA LEU A 72 -7.21 -19.55 -18.70
C LEU A 72 -5.81 -20.16 -18.53
N GLU A 73 -5.09 -20.39 -19.64
CA GLU A 73 -3.78 -21.03 -19.72
C GLU A 73 -2.58 -20.08 -19.47
N ASN A 74 -1.46 -20.67 -19.05
CA ASN A 74 -0.21 -20.03 -18.63
C ASN A 74 0.41 -19.03 -19.63
N ALA A 75 0.90 -17.92 -19.08
CA ALA A 75 2.20 -17.33 -19.38
C ALA A 75 2.79 -16.85 -18.03
N HIS A 76 4.08 -16.50 -17.86
CA HIS A 76 4.55 -15.16 -18.18
C HIS A 76 6.06 -14.98 -17.96
N SER A 77 6.60 -14.04 -18.76
CA SER A 77 7.72 -13.15 -18.44
C SER A 77 7.19 -11.84 -17.82
N ALA A 78 8.02 -11.09 -17.09
CA ALA A 78 7.61 -9.87 -16.38
C ALA A 78 6.95 -8.78 -17.26
N GLU A 79 7.33 -8.69 -18.53
CA GLU A 79 6.73 -7.74 -19.48
C GLU A 79 5.27 -8.10 -19.81
N ALA A 80 5.00 -9.39 -20.03
CA ALA A 80 3.65 -9.87 -20.34
C ALA A 80 2.70 -9.68 -19.13
N ASP A 81 3.19 -9.90 -17.91
CA ASP A 81 2.45 -9.59 -16.68
C ASP A 81 2.12 -8.10 -16.54
N THR A 82 3.07 -7.23 -16.92
CA THR A 82 2.90 -5.77 -16.87
C THR A 82 1.82 -5.30 -17.84
N ILE A 83 1.85 -5.79 -19.08
CA ILE A 83 0.85 -5.44 -20.11
C ILE A 83 -0.54 -5.93 -19.70
N ALA A 84 -0.64 -7.19 -19.25
CA ALA A 84 -1.91 -7.74 -18.78
C ALA A 84 -2.49 -6.95 -17.60
N THR A 85 -1.64 -6.55 -16.65
CA THR A 85 -2.05 -5.72 -15.51
C THR A 85 -2.57 -4.36 -15.95
N TYR A 86 -1.92 -3.72 -16.93
CA TYR A 86 -2.38 -2.46 -17.49
C TYR A 86 -3.78 -2.60 -18.13
N GLU A 87 -3.99 -3.63 -18.95
CA GLU A 87 -5.28 -3.90 -19.59
C GLU A 87 -6.40 -4.18 -18.57
N VAL A 88 -6.08 -4.96 -17.52
CA VAL A 88 -6.99 -5.22 -16.39
C VAL A 88 -7.34 -3.91 -15.69
N PHE A 89 -6.35 -3.11 -15.29
CA PHE A 89 -6.59 -1.86 -14.56
C PHE A 89 -7.44 -0.88 -15.38
N LYS A 90 -7.14 -0.73 -16.67
CA LYS A 90 -7.95 0.08 -17.58
C LYS A 90 -9.40 -0.41 -17.65
N SER A 91 -9.59 -1.72 -17.79
CA SER A 91 -10.92 -2.34 -17.85
C SER A 91 -11.69 -2.19 -16.53
N GLN A 92 -11.01 -2.20 -15.39
CA GLN A 92 -11.62 -1.96 -14.08
C GLN A 92 -12.16 -0.53 -13.98
N ILE A 93 -11.39 0.47 -14.41
CA ILE A 93 -11.85 1.87 -14.43
C ILE A 93 -13.10 2.00 -15.30
N GLU A 94 -13.06 1.48 -16.53
CA GLU A 94 -14.19 1.54 -17.47
C GLU A 94 -15.43 0.81 -16.93
N ARG A 95 -15.24 -0.39 -16.37
CA ARG A 95 -16.32 -1.24 -15.86
C ARG A 95 -17.00 -0.66 -14.63
N TYR A 96 -16.21 -0.11 -13.70
CA TYR A 96 -16.70 0.30 -12.38
C TYR A 96 -16.97 1.80 -12.28
N MET A 97 -16.68 2.60 -13.30
CA MET A 97 -16.92 4.05 -13.30
C MET A 97 -18.32 4.41 -12.78
N GLY A 98 -18.37 5.29 -11.77
CA GLY A 98 -19.61 5.75 -11.14
C GLY A 98 -20.25 4.75 -10.17
N GLN A 99 -19.68 3.56 -9.97
CA GLN A 99 -20.16 2.59 -8.98
C GLN A 99 -19.57 2.85 -7.60
N GLU A 100 -20.35 2.57 -6.56
CA GLU A 100 -19.88 2.58 -5.18
C GLU A 100 -18.94 1.40 -4.91
N LEU A 101 -17.79 1.66 -4.29
CA LEU A 101 -16.93 0.63 -3.73
C LEU A 101 -17.32 0.38 -2.27
N GLU A 102 -17.26 -0.89 -1.88
CA GLU A 102 -17.38 -1.33 -0.49
C GLU A 102 -16.06 -1.93 -0.02
N ASP A 103 -15.76 -1.78 1.27
CA ASP A 103 -14.69 -2.55 1.90
C ASP A 103 -15.10 -4.03 2.10
N LEU A 104 -14.18 -4.84 2.62
CA LEU A 104 -14.44 -6.26 2.91
C LEU A 104 -15.55 -6.49 3.96
N GLN A 105 -15.91 -5.46 4.72
CA GLN A 105 -16.96 -5.49 5.75
C GLN A 105 -18.30 -4.98 5.21
N GLY A 106 -18.35 -4.54 3.95
CA GLY A 106 -19.54 -3.99 3.31
C GLY A 106 -19.79 -2.51 3.60
N ASN A 107 -18.82 -1.81 4.20
CA ASN A 107 -18.93 -0.37 4.40
C ASN A 107 -18.65 0.36 3.09
N LYS A 108 -19.48 1.34 2.75
CA LYS A 108 -19.24 2.21 1.60
C LYS A 108 -18.00 3.07 1.86
N ILE A 109 -17.06 3.03 0.93
CA ILE A 109 -15.81 3.79 1.03
C ILE A 109 -15.72 4.92 -0.01
N GLY A 110 -16.53 4.87 -1.07
CA GLY A 110 -16.62 5.95 -2.05
C GLY A 110 -17.03 5.45 -3.43
N ILE A 111 -16.81 6.26 -4.45
CA ILE A 111 -17.25 6.01 -5.83
C ILE A 111 -16.01 5.89 -6.73
N MET A 112 -16.05 4.93 -7.65
CA MET A 112 -14.98 4.78 -8.65
C MET A 112 -15.05 5.94 -9.64
N GLU A 113 -13.95 6.66 -9.77
CA GLU A 113 -13.77 7.75 -10.72
C GLU A 113 -12.46 7.55 -11.48
N ASN A 114 -12.41 8.02 -12.74
CA ASN A 114 -11.16 7.99 -13.53
C ASN A 114 -10.22 9.12 -13.09
N ASP A 115 -9.78 9.06 -11.84
CA ASP A 115 -8.87 10.00 -11.19
C ASP A 115 -7.91 9.19 -10.31
N MET A 116 -6.62 9.20 -10.64
CA MET A 116 -5.62 8.35 -9.97
C MET A 116 -5.47 8.70 -8.49
N LYS A 117 -5.65 9.97 -8.12
CA LYS A 117 -5.57 10.40 -6.74
C LYS A 117 -6.76 9.90 -5.94
N LYS A 118 -7.96 9.98 -6.50
CA LYS A 118 -9.17 9.42 -5.87
C LYS A 118 -9.07 7.91 -5.71
N ILE A 119 -8.65 7.20 -6.77
CA ILE A 119 -8.45 5.74 -6.71
C ILE A 119 -7.41 5.39 -5.63
N HIS A 120 -6.29 6.10 -5.59
CA HIS A 120 -5.26 5.90 -4.57
C HIS A 120 -5.81 6.08 -3.16
N SER A 121 -6.54 7.17 -2.88
CA SER A 121 -7.16 7.40 -1.57
C SER A 121 -8.13 6.28 -1.21
N LEU A 122 -9.04 5.91 -2.12
CA LEU A 122 -10.05 4.88 -1.90
C LEU A 122 -9.45 3.53 -1.51
N ILE A 123 -8.33 3.15 -2.14
CA ILE A 123 -7.75 1.82 -1.91
C ILE A 123 -6.63 1.82 -0.88
N ASN A 124 -6.09 2.96 -0.40
CA ASN A 124 -4.92 2.97 0.49
C ASN A 124 -5.15 3.64 1.85
N GLU A 125 -6.38 4.04 2.16
CA GLU A 125 -6.73 4.70 3.42
C GLU A 125 -6.13 3.94 4.61
N LYS A 126 -5.31 4.65 5.38
CA LYS A 126 -4.77 4.29 6.71
C LYS A 126 -3.40 3.60 6.78
N MET A 127 -2.64 3.36 5.71
CA MET A 127 -1.26 2.87 5.88
C MET A 127 -0.27 4.01 6.15
N VAL A 128 0.58 3.87 7.17
CA VAL A 128 1.70 4.82 7.45
C VAL A 128 3.01 4.29 6.89
N ASP A 129 3.24 2.98 7.01
CA ASP A 129 4.40 2.29 6.43
C ASP A 129 3.93 1.15 5.51
N LEU A 130 4.79 0.77 4.56
CA LEU A 130 4.48 -0.25 3.55
C LEU A 130 4.24 -1.64 4.14
N ALA A 131 4.84 -1.94 5.29
CA ALA A 131 4.66 -3.21 5.97
C ALA A 131 3.38 -3.26 6.83
N GLY A 132 2.62 -2.16 6.90
CA GLY A 132 1.38 -2.07 7.69
C GLY A 132 1.60 -2.24 9.19
N ARG A 133 2.81 -1.98 9.68
CA ARG A 133 3.16 -1.97 11.10
C ARG A 133 2.67 -0.70 11.78
N PHE A 134 2.49 0.36 11.02
CA PHE A 134 1.96 1.64 11.42
C PHE A 134 0.76 2.00 10.55
N VAL A 135 -0.27 2.57 11.18
CA VAL A 135 -1.50 2.98 10.52
C VAL A 135 -1.99 4.30 11.08
N PHE A 136 -2.74 5.06 10.29
CA PHE A 136 -3.45 6.23 10.81
C PHE A 136 -4.71 5.79 11.54
N ASN A 137 -4.93 6.32 12.75
CA ASN A 137 -6.22 6.18 13.42
C ASN A 137 -7.23 7.21 12.87
N ASP A 138 -8.47 7.16 13.35
CA ASP A 138 -9.55 8.05 12.88
C ASP A 138 -9.33 9.53 13.26
N LYS A 139 -8.36 9.82 14.14
CA LYS A 139 -7.92 11.18 14.48
C LYS A 139 -6.75 11.66 13.61
N GLY A 140 -6.28 10.83 12.67
CA GLY A 140 -5.13 11.12 11.83
C GLY A 140 -3.77 10.96 12.53
N GLU A 141 -3.72 10.28 13.68
CA GLU A 141 -2.48 10.02 14.41
C GLU A 141 -1.82 8.72 13.92
N GLU A 142 -0.50 8.69 13.77
CA GLU A 142 0.22 7.46 13.46
C GLU A 142 0.23 6.54 14.68
N CYS A 143 -0.36 5.35 14.53
CA CYS A 143 -0.50 4.34 15.56
C CYS A 143 0.23 3.04 15.19
N PHE A 144 0.69 2.32 16.20
CA PHE A 144 1.14 0.93 16.03
C PHE A 144 -0.03 0.03 15.59
N ASN A 145 0.22 -0.88 14.66
CA ASN A 145 -0.75 -1.87 14.19
C ASN A 145 -0.40 -3.32 14.60
N PHE A 146 0.59 -3.48 15.48
CA PHE A 146 1.09 -4.80 15.89
C PHE A 146 1.55 -4.84 17.35
N GLY A 147 1.70 -6.05 17.88
CA GLY A 147 2.28 -6.30 19.20
C GLY A 147 1.49 -5.68 20.36
N LYS A 148 2.14 -5.57 21.51
CA LYS A 148 1.54 -5.04 22.76
C LYS A 148 1.07 -3.59 22.69
N GLN A 149 1.61 -2.82 21.74
CA GLN A 149 1.29 -1.38 21.58
C GLN A 149 0.24 -1.13 20.49
N LYS A 150 -0.36 -2.17 19.90
CA LYS A 150 -1.37 -2.01 18.83
C LYS A 150 -2.47 -1.02 19.23
N GLY A 151 -2.78 -0.09 18.34
CA GLY A 151 -3.76 0.98 18.49
C GLY A 151 -3.21 2.25 19.16
N LYS A 152 -2.05 2.20 19.81
CA LYS A 152 -1.50 3.37 20.51
C LYS A 152 -0.74 4.31 19.58
N PRO A 153 -0.83 5.64 19.77
CA PRO A 153 -0.04 6.62 19.03
C PRO A 153 1.45 6.38 19.20
N ILE A 154 2.19 6.43 18.08
CA ILE A 154 3.64 6.20 18.07
C ILE A 154 4.36 7.25 18.91
N ALA A 155 4.00 8.53 18.75
CA ALA A 155 4.59 9.62 19.50
C ALA A 155 4.44 9.44 21.03
N GLN A 156 3.27 8.94 21.48
CA GLN A 156 3.02 8.65 22.89
C GLN A 156 3.94 7.54 23.40
N VAL A 157 3.98 6.39 22.71
CA VAL A 157 4.80 5.25 23.13
C VAL A 157 6.29 5.61 23.15
N LEU A 158 6.78 6.39 22.18
CA LEU A 158 8.18 6.83 22.17
C LEU A 158 8.54 7.77 23.31
N LYS A 159 7.57 8.52 23.84
CA LYS A 159 7.72 9.39 25.01
C LYS A 159 7.70 8.59 26.32
N GLU A 160 6.77 7.64 26.44
CA GLU A 160 6.56 6.84 27.66
C GLU A 160 7.59 5.70 27.79
N GLU A 161 7.97 5.07 26.68
CA GLU A 161 8.92 3.97 26.61
C GLU A 161 10.07 4.30 25.62
N PRO A 162 11.01 5.21 25.93
CA PRO A 162 12.05 5.64 24.99
C PRO A 162 12.89 4.50 24.40
N GLY A 163 13.11 3.43 25.18
CA GLY A 163 13.83 2.23 24.73
C GLY A 163 13.12 1.44 23.62
N TYR A 164 11.83 1.69 23.39
CA TYR A 164 11.07 1.06 22.31
C TYR A 164 11.60 1.44 20.93
N TYR A 165 12.10 2.69 20.77
CA TYR A 165 12.77 3.13 19.56
C TYR A 165 13.99 2.25 19.27
N ASP A 166 14.91 2.12 20.23
CA ASP A 166 16.15 1.37 20.05
C ASP A 166 15.90 -0.11 19.79
N TRP A 167 14.89 -0.69 20.44
CA TRP A 167 14.46 -2.06 20.19
C TRP A 167 14.02 -2.25 18.73
N MET A 168 13.17 -1.35 18.20
CA MET A 168 12.75 -1.44 16.80
C MET A 168 13.89 -1.22 15.82
N MET A 169 14.77 -0.25 16.09
CA MET A 169 15.90 0.06 15.21
C MET A 169 16.89 -1.11 15.11
N LYS A 170 17.12 -1.83 16.22
CA LYS A 170 17.98 -3.03 16.27
C LYS A 170 17.26 -4.30 15.80
N GLY A 171 15.93 -4.33 15.86
CA GLY A 171 15.13 -5.48 15.44
C GLY A 171 15.07 -5.68 13.94
N ASP A 172 14.53 -6.83 13.54
CA ASP A 172 14.28 -7.18 12.14
C ASP A 172 12.96 -6.56 11.66
N PHE A 173 13.03 -5.26 11.34
CA PHE A 173 11.94 -4.49 10.75
C PHE A 173 12.38 -3.92 9.41
N PRO A 174 11.45 -3.78 8.44
CA PRO A 174 11.73 -3.11 7.16
C PRO A 174 12.33 -1.71 7.36
N LEU A 175 13.21 -1.31 6.45
CA LEU A 175 13.85 0.00 6.47
C LEU A 175 12.81 1.12 6.38
N ASP A 176 11.75 0.95 5.60
CA ASP A 176 10.64 1.92 5.53
C ASP A 176 9.98 2.12 6.91
N THR A 177 9.64 1.03 7.61
CA THR A 177 9.09 1.09 8.98
C THR A 177 10.03 1.84 9.92
N LYS A 178 11.33 1.52 9.90
CA LYS A 178 12.34 2.19 10.74
C LYS A 178 12.48 3.68 10.40
N ARG A 179 12.42 4.02 9.10
CA ARG A 179 12.43 5.40 8.59
C ARG A 179 11.21 6.17 9.11
N LYS A 180 9.99 5.64 8.96
CA LYS A 180 8.76 6.27 9.46
C LYS A 180 8.79 6.48 10.98
N LEU A 181 9.26 5.49 11.74
CA LEU A 181 9.43 5.61 13.20
C LEU A 181 10.35 6.79 13.56
N THR A 182 11.45 6.93 12.83
CA THR A 182 12.43 8.01 13.03
C THR A 182 11.83 9.37 12.66
N GLN A 183 11.07 9.47 11.58
CA GLN A 183 10.37 10.70 11.20
C GLN A 183 9.41 11.18 12.29
N VAL A 184 8.60 10.28 12.85
CA VAL A 184 7.71 10.59 13.98
C VAL A 184 8.52 11.07 15.19
N LYS A 185 9.60 10.37 15.53
CA LYS A 185 10.49 10.75 16.65
C LYS A 185 11.07 12.15 16.48
N LEU A 186 11.57 12.48 15.28
CA LEU A 186 12.15 13.80 14.98
C LEU A 186 11.12 14.93 15.04
N ARG A 187 9.89 14.70 14.56
CA ARG A 187 8.79 15.69 14.69
C ARG A 187 8.49 16.03 16.14
N GLY A 188 8.56 15.04 17.04
CA GLY A 188 8.33 15.24 18.48
C GLY A 188 9.40 16.06 19.21
N PHE A 189 10.58 16.29 18.61
CA PHE A 189 11.63 17.16 19.18
C PHE A 189 11.50 18.63 18.72
N ASN A 190 10.79 18.88 17.62
CA ASN A 190 10.63 20.21 17.03
C ASN A 190 9.34 20.93 17.48
N LEU A 191 8.64 20.36 18.48
CA LEU A 191 7.45 20.89 19.15
C LEU A 191 7.79 21.22 20.61
#